data_AF-A0A0F9TEH4-F1
#
_entry.id   AF-A0A0F9TEH4-F1
#
_cell.length_a   1.000
_cell.length_b   1.000
_cell.length_c   1.000
_cell.angle_alpha   90.00
_cell.angle_beta   90.00
_cell.angle_gamma   90.00
#
_symmetry.space_group_name_H-M   'P 1'
#
loop_
_entity.id
_entity.type
_entity.pdbx_description
1 polymer ?
#
loop_
_entity_poly.entity_id
_entity_poly.type
_entity_poly.pdbx_seq_one_letter_code
_entity_poly.pdbx_strand_id
1 'polypeptide(L)'
;MQESQNTVESAIYWQGYDEPLPAVIYQDPDGDLTLGGIVVRDIKAEQEIVKEQFKIDDQGKANWAIRRIREAHERAHGVDDVAQKELDRIMAWKNKVQNKEQREIDFFESRLRDYAHDELAKSDGNEKSIPLSEGTLKFIRKQPKLRFDAEKLIQELESEGLEKLIRRKTEPNLVEIKAALRDGFEIKAITLEEQEDSFTVSLND
;
A
#
# COMPACT_ATOMS: atom_id res chain seq x y z
N MET A 1 -0.71 -52.57 15.94
CA MET A 1 0.14 -51.46 15.49
C MET A 1 -0.68 -50.69 14.46
N GLN A 2 -0.96 -49.41 14.51
CA GLN A 2 -0.84 -48.31 15.48
C GLN A 2 -1.64 -47.18 14.82
N GLU A 3 -2.48 -46.45 15.58
CA GLU A 3 -3.24 -45.31 15.06
C GLU A 3 -2.35 -44.07 14.81
N SER A 4 -2.73 -43.26 13.82
CA SER A 4 -2.69 -41.79 13.85
C SER A 4 -3.83 -41.29 12.94
N GLN A 5 -5.03 -41.04 13.44
CA GLN A 5 -5.50 -39.75 13.99
C GLN A 5 -5.04 -38.50 13.22
N ASN A 6 -6.05 -37.67 12.94
CA ASN A 6 -6.09 -36.36 12.29
C ASN A 6 -6.25 -36.29 10.76
N THR A 7 -7.15 -35.48 10.19
CA THR A 7 -8.33 -34.77 10.70
C THR A 7 -9.08 -34.33 9.45
N VAL A 8 -10.39 -34.38 9.54
CA VAL A 8 -11.39 -33.52 8.90
C VAL A 8 -10.84 -32.20 8.30
N GLU A 9 -10.23 -32.24 7.13
CA GLU A 9 -9.98 -31.06 6.28
C GLU A 9 -10.36 -31.35 4.82
N SER A 10 -11.44 -32.08 4.65
CA SER A 10 -12.26 -32.03 3.45
C SER A 10 -13.03 -30.70 3.40
N ALA A 11 -12.35 -29.57 3.14
CA ALA A 11 -13.03 -28.29 2.79
C ALA A 11 -12.14 -27.10 2.32
N ILE A 12 -10.84 -27.25 1.99
CA ILE A 12 -10.00 -26.06 1.66
C ILE A 12 -9.53 -25.96 0.20
N TYR A 13 -9.83 -26.93 -0.67
CA TYR A 13 -9.42 -26.82 -2.08
C TYR A 13 -10.56 -27.09 -3.04
N TRP A 14 -11.52 -26.15 -3.14
CA TRP A 14 -12.42 -26.07 -4.28
C TRP A 14 -12.33 -24.70 -4.95
N GLN A 15 -12.08 -24.77 -6.26
CA GLN A 15 -12.57 -23.87 -7.32
C GLN A 15 -12.12 -22.41 -7.29
N GLY A 16 -11.10 -22.10 -8.10
CA GLY A 16 -10.73 -20.73 -8.44
C GLY A 16 -9.53 -20.64 -9.40
N TYR A 17 -9.34 -21.59 -10.30
CA TYR A 17 -8.47 -21.39 -11.46
C TYR A 17 -9.29 -20.72 -12.56
N ASP A 18 -9.25 -19.39 -12.59
CA ASP A 18 -9.53 -18.61 -13.80
C ASP A 18 -8.28 -17.77 -14.18
N GLU A 19 -7.11 -18.35 -13.92
CA GLU A 19 -5.94 -18.12 -14.75
C GLU A 19 -5.85 -19.32 -15.68
N PRO A 20 -5.73 -19.13 -17.02
CA PRO A 20 -5.47 -20.27 -17.89
C PRO A 20 -4.18 -20.95 -17.38
N LEU A 21 -4.23 -22.27 -17.25
CA LEU A 21 -3.07 -23.07 -16.86
C LEU A 21 -1.83 -22.54 -17.59
N PRO A 22 -0.67 -22.40 -16.93
CA PRO A 22 0.55 -22.11 -17.67
C PRO A 22 0.61 -23.19 -18.75
N ALA A 23 0.56 -22.78 -20.01
CA ALA A 23 0.70 -23.72 -21.10
C ALA A 23 1.98 -24.47 -20.78
N VAL A 24 1.88 -25.77 -20.50
CA VAL A 24 3.06 -26.62 -20.51
C VAL A 24 3.50 -26.54 -21.95
N ILE A 25 4.44 -25.62 -22.17
CA ILE A 25 5.09 -25.39 -23.42
C ILE A 25 5.75 -26.73 -23.70
N TYR A 26 5.23 -27.49 -24.67
CA TYR A 26 6.04 -28.49 -25.30
C TYR A 26 7.21 -27.71 -25.91
N GLN A 27 8.34 -27.71 -25.20
CA GLN A 27 9.61 -27.42 -25.83
C GLN A 27 9.80 -28.54 -26.84
N ASP A 28 9.46 -28.28 -28.09
CA ASP A 28 10.06 -29.02 -29.18
C ASP A 28 11.59 -28.88 -29.05
N PRO A 29 12.37 -29.90 -29.46
CA PRO A 29 13.81 -29.95 -29.23
C PRO A 29 14.60 -28.75 -29.79
N ASP A 30 13.96 -27.91 -30.61
CA ASP A 30 14.53 -26.69 -31.18
C ASP A 30 14.15 -25.40 -30.43
N GLY A 31 13.45 -25.48 -29.28
CA GLY A 31 13.35 -24.38 -28.31
C GLY A 31 12.29 -23.30 -28.56
N ASP A 32 11.38 -23.51 -29.53
CA ASP A 32 10.36 -22.52 -29.91
C ASP A 32 8.93 -22.98 -29.61
N LEU A 33 8.13 -22.04 -29.09
CA LEU A 33 6.71 -22.19 -28.79
C LEU A 33 5.87 -22.18 -30.08
N THR A 34 5.02 -23.18 -30.30
CA THR A 34 4.08 -23.20 -31.44
C THR A 34 2.62 -23.34 -31.00
N LEU A 35 1.70 -22.65 -31.69
CA LEU A 35 0.25 -22.78 -31.55
C LEU A 35 -0.33 -23.17 -32.91
N GLY A 36 -0.72 -24.44 -33.07
CA GLY A 36 -1.30 -24.92 -34.33
C GLY A 36 -0.35 -24.85 -35.53
N GLY A 37 0.96 -25.00 -35.31
CA GLY A 37 1.98 -24.94 -36.37
C GLY A 37 2.50 -23.54 -36.71
N ILE A 38 2.06 -22.51 -35.98
CA ILE A 38 2.58 -21.14 -36.10
C ILE A 38 3.50 -20.87 -34.90
N VAL A 39 4.71 -20.37 -35.15
CA VAL A 39 5.68 -20.03 -34.11
C VAL A 39 5.23 -18.76 -33.38
N VAL A 40 5.13 -18.80 -32.05
CA VAL A 40 4.60 -17.70 -31.22
C VAL A 40 5.49 -16.44 -31.31
N ARG A 41 6.78 -16.60 -31.60
CA ARG A 41 7.70 -15.48 -31.86
C ARG A 41 7.29 -14.69 -33.11
N ASP A 42 6.84 -15.36 -34.16
CA ASP A 42 6.43 -14.73 -35.42
C ASP A 42 5.19 -13.86 -35.22
N ILE A 43 4.22 -14.33 -34.41
CA ILE A 43 3.01 -13.56 -34.05
C ILE A 43 3.38 -12.29 -33.26
N LYS A 44 4.30 -12.41 -32.30
CA LYS A 44 4.72 -11.26 -31.48
C LYS A 44 5.48 -10.23 -32.31
N ALA A 45 6.36 -10.68 -33.19
CA ALA A 45 7.12 -9.83 -34.10
C ALA A 45 6.19 -9.09 -35.09
N GLU A 46 5.20 -9.77 -35.68
CA GLU A 46 4.23 -9.13 -36.58
C GLU A 46 3.37 -8.07 -35.87
N GLN A 47 2.95 -8.29 -34.62
CA GLN A 47 2.19 -7.29 -33.87
C GLN A 47 3.03 -6.05 -33.48
N GLU A 48 4.32 -6.23 -33.18
CA GLU A 48 5.23 -5.12 -32.91
C GLU A 48 5.50 -4.31 -34.20
N ILE A 49 5.68 -4.99 -35.35
CA ILE A 49 5.84 -4.33 -36.66
C ILE A 49 4.59 -3.52 -37.06
N VAL A 50 3.38 -4.05 -36.84
CA VAL A 50 2.12 -3.33 -37.13
C VAL A 50 1.95 -2.10 -36.23
N LYS A 51 2.40 -2.16 -34.97
CA LYS A 51 2.39 -1.00 -34.06
C LYS A 51 3.40 0.07 -34.45
N GLU A 52 4.61 -0.33 -34.85
CA GLU A 52 5.64 0.59 -35.33
C GLU A 52 5.27 1.30 -36.64
N GLN A 53 4.41 0.69 -37.46
CA GLN A 53 3.93 1.28 -38.73
C GLN A 53 2.62 2.07 -38.62
N PHE A 54 1.91 2.03 -37.48
CA PHE A 54 0.65 2.74 -37.32
C PHE A 54 0.87 4.22 -37.01
N LYS A 55 0.86 5.06 -38.05
CA LYS A 55 0.92 6.52 -37.94
C LYS A 55 -0.46 7.15 -37.92
N ILE A 56 -0.70 8.03 -36.94
CA ILE A 56 -1.87 8.91 -36.90
C ILE A 56 -1.56 10.15 -37.73
N ASP A 57 -2.09 10.21 -38.95
CA ASP A 57 -1.86 11.29 -39.93
C ASP A 57 -3.17 12.01 -40.33
N ASP A 58 -4.32 11.52 -39.89
CA ASP A 58 -5.63 12.13 -40.13
C ASP A 58 -6.52 12.11 -38.86
N GLN A 59 -7.53 12.99 -38.84
CA GLN A 59 -8.43 13.18 -37.71
C GLN A 59 -9.25 11.92 -37.38
N GLY A 60 -9.63 11.12 -38.37
CA GLY A 60 -10.31 9.85 -38.20
C GLY A 60 -9.46 8.82 -37.46
N LYS A 61 -8.17 8.67 -37.82
CA LYS A 61 -7.22 7.84 -37.07
C LYS A 61 -7.00 8.34 -35.65
N ALA A 62 -6.95 9.66 -35.43
CA ALA A 62 -6.84 10.24 -34.09
C ALA A 62 -8.07 9.90 -33.22
N ASN A 63 -9.28 10.07 -33.77
CA ASN A 63 -10.52 9.70 -33.09
C ASN A 63 -10.58 8.19 -32.77
N TRP A 64 -10.12 7.35 -33.70
CA TRP A 64 -10.02 5.90 -33.46
C TRP A 64 -9.04 5.57 -32.34
N ALA A 65 -7.87 6.23 -32.29
CA ALA A 65 -6.90 6.05 -31.20
C ALA A 65 -7.48 6.47 -29.84
N ILE A 66 -8.20 7.59 -29.77
CA ILE A 66 -8.92 8.04 -28.57
C ILE A 66 -9.95 6.99 -28.11
N ARG A 67 -10.71 6.41 -29.04
CA ARG A 67 -11.64 5.32 -28.73
C ARG A 67 -10.92 4.09 -28.17
N ARG A 68 -9.76 3.72 -28.73
CA ARG A 68 -8.96 2.60 -28.22
C ARG A 68 -8.41 2.85 -26.82
N ILE A 69 -8.02 4.09 -26.53
CA ILE A 69 -7.63 4.52 -25.19
C ILE A 69 -8.82 4.36 -24.22
N ARG A 70 -10.03 4.80 -24.60
CA ARG A 70 -11.24 4.59 -23.79
C ARG A 70 -11.51 3.12 -23.50
N GLU A 71 -11.51 2.27 -24.53
CA GLU A 71 -11.72 0.82 -24.38
C GLU A 71 -10.63 0.15 -23.52
N ALA A 72 -9.39 0.68 -23.53
CA ALA A 72 -8.33 0.22 -22.64
C ALA A 72 -8.54 0.65 -21.18
N HIS A 73 -8.98 1.90 -20.95
CA HIS A 73 -9.35 2.37 -19.61
C HIS A 73 -10.49 1.55 -19.02
N GLU A 74 -11.54 1.24 -19.78
CA GLU A 74 -12.68 0.44 -19.32
C GLU A 74 -12.23 -0.97 -18.91
N ARG A 75 -11.38 -1.62 -19.71
CA ARG A 75 -10.80 -2.93 -19.36
C ARG A 75 -9.94 -2.86 -18.10
N ALA A 76 -9.11 -1.81 -17.97
CA ALA A 76 -8.27 -1.62 -16.80
C ALA A 76 -9.12 -1.40 -15.53
N HIS A 77 -10.18 -0.59 -15.62
CA HIS A 77 -11.12 -0.38 -14.52
C HIS A 77 -11.82 -1.67 -14.11
N GLY A 78 -12.27 -2.47 -15.08
CA GLY A 78 -12.89 -3.77 -14.77
C GLY A 78 -11.96 -4.73 -14.03
N VAL A 79 -10.66 -4.72 -14.37
CA VAL A 79 -9.64 -5.50 -13.64
C VAL A 79 -9.45 -4.95 -12.22
N ASP A 80 -9.37 -3.62 -12.08
CA ASP A 80 -9.22 -2.96 -10.78
C ASP A 80 -10.40 -3.26 -9.83
N ASP A 81 -11.64 -3.22 -10.35
CA ASP A 81 -12.84 -3.56 -9.58
C ASP A 81 -12.82 -5.00 -9.04
N VAL A 82 -12.36 -5.95 -9.86
CA VAL A 82 -12.25 -7.36 -9.46
C VAL A 82 -11.12 -7.54 -8.44
N ALA A 83 -9.96 -6.93 -8.69
CA ALA A 83 -8.82 -6.98 -7.78
C ALA A 83 -9.15 -6.37 -6.41
N GLN A 84 -9.83 -5.22 -6.39
CA GLN A 84 -10.24 -4.53 -5.17
C GLN A 84 -11.21 -5.38 -4.34
N LYS A 85 -12.18 -6.05 -4.98
CA LYS A 85 -13.11 -6.97 -4.29
C LYS A 85 -12.38 -8.13 -3.62
N GLU A 86 -11.39 -8.72 -4.29
CA GLU A 86 -10.63 -9.82 -3.72
C GLU A 86 -9.70 -9.33 -2.59
N LEU A 87 -9.11 -8.13 -2.76
CA LEU A 87 -8.34 -7.49 -1.69
C LEU A 87 -9.20 -7.25 -0.45
N ASP A 88 -10.41 -6.70 -0.62
CA ASP A 88 -11.36 -6.48 0.48
C ASP A 88 -11.72 -7.78 1.18
N ARG A 89 -11.92 -8.87 0.43
CA ARG A 89 -12.18 -10.21 0.98
C ARG A 89 -11.01 -10.72 1.81
N ILE A 90 -9.77 -10.59 1.30
CA ILE A 90 -8.55 -10.99 2.02
C ILE A 90 -8.39 -10.16 3.29
N MET A 91 -8.61 -8.84 3.23
CA MET A 91 -8.55 -7.97 4.40
C MET A 91 -9.61 -8.33 5.43
N ALA A 92 -10.84 -8.61 5.01
CA ALA A 92 -11.92 -9.03 5.90
C ALA A 92 -11.60 -10.36 6.60
N TRP A 93 -11.08 -11.35 5.87
CA TRP A 93 -10.63 -12.61 6.44
C TRP A 93 -9.50 -12.42 7.45
N LYS A 94 -8.46 -11.64 7.08
CA LYS A 94 -7.34 -11.31 7.98
C LYS A 94 -7.84 -10.66 9.26
N ASN A 95 -8.69 -9.64 9.16
CA ASN A 95 -9.26 -8.94 10.31
C ASN A 95 -10.06 -9.90 11.20
N LYS A 96 -10.82 -10.83 10.62
CA LYS A 96 -11.57 -11.83 11.38
C LYS A 96 -10.65 -12.73 12.20
N VAL A 97 -9.57 -13.24 11.59
CA VAL A 97 -8.59 -14.08 12.29
C VAL A 97 -7.89 -13.27 13.38
N GLN A 98 -7.38 -12.08 13.07
CA GLN A 98 -6.71 -11.22 14.04
C GLN A 98 -7.63 -10.85 15.21
N ASN A 99 -8.91 -10.55 14.96
CA ASN A 99 -9.86 -10.26 16.03
C ASN A 99 -10.12 -11.46 16.94
N LYS A 100 -10.05 -12.69 16.41
CA LYS A 100 -10.18 -13.90 17.23
C LYS A 100 -8.97 -14.03 18.17
N GLU A 101 -7.76 -13.94 17.62
CA GLU A 101 -6.53 -14.05 18.40
C GLU A 101 -6.39 -12.89 19.40
N GLN A 102 -6.79 -11.67 19.03
CA GLN A 102 -6.78 -10.52 19.93
C GLN A 102 -7.71 -10.72 21.12
N ARG A 103 -8.88 -11.34 20.95
CA ARG A 103 -9.78 -11.64 22.09
C ARG A 103 -9.15 -12.62 23.07
N GLU A 104 -8.39 -13.60 22.56
CA GLU A 104 -7.68 -14.56 23.40
C GLU A 104 -6.54 -13.89 24.16
N ILE A 105 -5.78 -13.02 23.49
CA ILE A 105 -4.76 -12.16 24.12
C ILE A 105 -5.39 -11.30 25.21
N ASP A 106 -6.45 -10.55 24.89
CA ASP A 106 -7.12 -9.65 25.85
C ASP A 106 -7.66 -10.43 27.07
N PHE A 107 -8.20 -11.63 26.84
CA PHE A 107 -8.64 -12.52 27.91
C PHE A 107 -7.47 -12.87 28.84
N PHE A 108 -6.36 -13.36 28.32
CA PHE A 108 -5.22 -13.74 29.16
C PHE A 108 -4.52 -12.53 29.79
N GLU A 109 -4.41 -11.41 29.09
CA GLU A 109 -3.88 -10.16 29.67
C GLU A 109 -4.72 -9.68 30.86
N SER A 110 -6.05 -9.82 30.80
CA SER A 110 -6.92 -9.48 31.93
C SER A 110 -6.64 -10.37 33.15
N ARG A 111 -6.45 -11.68 32.95
CA ARG A 111 -6.14 -12.63 34.02
C ARG A 111 -4.75 -12.40 34.61
N LEU A 112 -3.77 -12.14 33.75
CA LEU A 112 -2.41 -11.83 34.17
C LEU A 112 -2.33 -10.52 34.94
N ARG A 113 -3.17 -9.53 34.59
CA ARG A 113 -3.29 -8.28 35.33
C ARG A 113 -3.82 -8.51 36.75
N ASP A 114 -4.89 -9.29 36.90
CA ASP A 114 -5.46 -9.61 38.20
C ASP A 114 -4.43 -10.37 39.06
N TYR A 115 -3.80 -11.40 38.49
CA TYR A 115 -2.73 -12.16 39.15
C TYR A 115 -1.56 -11.26 39.58
N ALA A 116 -1.07 -10.40 38.69
CA ALA A 116 0.05 -9.51 39.00
C ALA A 116 -0.31 -8.49 40.09
N HIS A 117 -1.57 -8.04 40.16
CA HIS A 117 -2.03 -7.17 41.22
C HIS A 117 -1.96 -7.86 42.58
N ASP A 118 -2.50 -9.08 42.67
CA ASP A 118 -2.53 -9.86 43.91
C ASP A 118 -1.13 -10.27 44.39
N GLU A 119 -0.24 -10.68 43.48
CA GLU A 119 1.13 -11.04 43.83
C GLU A 119 1.96 -9.84 44.29
N LEU A 120 1.87 -8.69 43.61
CA LEU A 120 2.59 -7.49 44.03
C LEU A 120 2.04 -6.90 45.35
N ALA A 121 0.76 -7.14 45.66
CA ALA A 121 0.20 -6.77 46.96
C ALA A 121 0.82 -7.58 48.12
N LYS A 122 1.32 -8.80 47.86
CA LYS A 122 2.00 -9.64 48.87
C LYS A 122 3.43 -9.20 49.16
N SER A 123 4.06 -8.42 48.28
CA SER A 123 5.47 -8.03 48.42
C SER A 123 5.69 -6.71 49.17
N ASP A 124 4.66 -6.18 49.85
CA ASP A 124 4.68 -4.91 50.60
C ASP A 124 5.26 -3.71 49.81
N GLY A 125 5.18 -3.75 48.47
CA GLY A 125 5.68 -2.71 47.57
C GLY A 125 7.20 -2.75 47.27
N ASN A 126 7.92 -3.78 47.73
CA ASN A 126 9.34 -3.94 47.40
C ASN A 126 9.56 -4.38 45.95
N GLU A 127 8.64 -5.15 45.39
CA GLU A 127 8.73 -5.62 44.01
C GLU A 127 7.83 -4.79 43.08
N LYS A 128 8.34 -4.48 41.89
CA LYS A 128 7.61 -3.73 40.85
C LYS A 128 7.33 -4.57 39.59
N SER A 129 7.80 -5.81 39.58
CA SER A 129 7.74 -6.72 38.45
C SER A 129 7.83 -8.16 38.93
N ILE A 130 7.11 -9.06 38.26
CA ILE A 130 7.10 -10.50 38.53
C ILE A 130 7.76 -11.20 37.32
N PRO A 131 9.01 -11.68 37.45
CA PRO A 131 9.66 -12.46 36.40
C PRO A 131 9.08 -13.89 36.34
N LEU A 132 8.82 -14.38 35.13
CA LEU A 132 8.37 -15.75 34.82
C LEU A 132 9.33 -16.37 33.79
N SER A 133 9.27 -17.69 33.59
CA SER A 133 10.14 -18.38 32.62
C SER A 133 9.95 -17.89 31.18
N GLU A 134 8.71 -17.56 30.81
CA GLU A 134 8.32 -17.15 29.46
C GLU A 134 8.08 -15.63 29.32
N GLY A 135 8.28 -14.83 30.38
CA GLY A 135 7.95 -13.41 30.34
C GLY A 135 8.10 -12.66 31.64
N THR A 136 7.63 -11.42 31.69
CA THR A 136 7.67 -10.59 32.90
C THR A 136 6.43 -9.72 33.00
N LEU A 137 5.75 -9.77 34.14
CA LEU A 137 4.60 -8.93 34.43
C LEU A 137 5.07 -7.66 35.14
N LYS A 138 4.68 -6.49 34.65
CA LYS A 138 5.01 -5.21 35.29
C LYS A 138 3.94 -4.17 35.04
N PHE A 139 3.67 -3.34 36.04
CA PHE A 139 2.84 -2.15 35.87
C PHE A 139 3.73 -0.95 35.54
N ILE A 140 3.62 -0.45 34.31
CA ILE A 140 4.31 0.78 33.89
C ILE A 140 3.32 1.94 33.94
N ARG A 141 3.70 2.99 34.67
CA ARG A 141 2.97 4.27 34.65
C ARG A 141 3.20 4.95 33.30
N LYS A 142 2.14 5.12 32.50
CA LYS A 142 2.19 5.88 31.24
C LYS A 142 2.24 7.38 31.54
N GLN A 143 2.97 8.13 30.71
CA GLN A 143 2.94 9.60 30.77
C GLN A 143 1.52 10.11 30.42
N PRO A 144 1.06 11.22 31.03
CA PRO A 144 -0.23 11.82 30.70
C PRO A 144 -0.30 12.22 29.22
N LYS A 145 -1.44 11.94 28.57
CA LYS A 145 -1.70 12.45 27.22
C LYS A 145 -2.14 13.91 27.32
N LEU A 146 -1.38 14.81 26.72
CA LEU A 146 -1.78 16.20 26.56
C LEU A 146 -2.79 16.29 25.40
N ARG A 147 -3.99 16.82 25.69
CA ARG A 147 -4.97 17.19 24.66
C ARG A 147 -4.97 18.71 24.60
N PHE A 148 -4.60 19.26 23.45
CA PHE A 148 -4.57 20.70 23.23
C PHE A 148 -5.07 21.01 21.82
N ASP A 149 -5.62 22.20 21.67
CA ASP A 149 -5.92 22.81 20.38
C ASP A 149 -4.66 23.55 19.94
N ALA A 150 -4.07 23.14 18.81
CA ALA A 150 -2.77 23.63 18.38
C ALA A 150 -2.79 25.14 18.11
N GLU A 151 -3.87 25.68 17.54
CA GLU A 151 -3.96 27.10 17.19
C GLU A 151 -4.05 27.97 18.45
N LYS A 152 -4.91 27.58 19.40
CA LYS A 152 -5.06 28.29 20.68
C LYS A 152 -3.79 28.22 21.50
N LEU A 153 -3.14 27.06 21.55
CA LEU A 153 -1.90 26.88 22.28
C LEU A 153 -0.78 27.74 21.68
N ILE A 154 -0.67 27.81 20.35
CA ILE A 154 0.34 28.67 19.71
C ILE A 154 0.06 30.15 20.02
N GLN A 155 -1.20 30.60 19.95
CA GLN A 155 -1.57 31.99 20.30
C GLN A 155 -1.22 32.35 21.75
N GLU A 156 -1.57 31.47 22.69
CA GLU A 156 -1.25 31.63 24.12
C GLU A 156 0.28 31.70 24.32
N LEU A 157 1.03 30.75 23.76
CA LEU A 157 2.49 30.74 23.82
C LEU A 157 3.14 31.98 23.20
N GLU A 158 2.60 32.52 22.10
CA GLU A 158 3.08 33.77 21.49
C GLU A 158 2.76 34.98 22.38
N SER A 159 1.55 35.05 22.94
CA SER A 159 1.14 36.14 23.84
C SER A 159 1.94 36.18 25.15
N GLU A 160 2.36 35.03 25.66
CA GLU A 160 3.18 34.90 26.87
C GLU A 160 4.69 35.03 26.58
N GLY A 161 5.07 35.18 25.30
CA GLY A 161 6.47 35.30 24.89
C GLY A 161 7.28 34.01 25.08
N LEU A 162 6.63 32.85 25.12
CA LEU A 162 7.23 31.53 25.32
C LEU A 162 7.72 30.92 24.00
N GLU A 163 8.48 31.69 23.22
CA GLU A 163 8.94 31.29 21.87
C GLU A 163 9.77 29.99 21.85
N LYS A 164 10.45 29.66 22.95
CA LYS A 164 11.23 28.42 23.09
C LYS A 164 10.38 27.15 23.03
N LEU A 165 9.07 27.25 23.25
CA LEU A 165 8.12 26.14 23.18
C LEU A 165 7.47 26.00 21.80
N ILE A 166 7.73 26.95 20.88
CA ILE A 166 7.19 26.97 19.54
C ILE A 166 8.24 26.47 18.55
N ARG A 167 7.94 25.39 17.83
CA ARG A 167 8.78 24.91 16.73
C ARG A 167 8.36 25.58 15.43
N ARG A 168 9.21 26.44 14.86
CA ARG A 168 9.00 27.03 13.51
C ARG A 168 9.65 26.14 12.45
N LYS A 169 8.91 25.82 11.38
CA LYS A 169 9.43 25.10 10.20
C LYS A 169 9.66 26.12 9.08
N THR A 170 10.91 26.30 8.66
CA THR A 170 11.26 27.19 7.55
C THR A 170 11.29 26.37 6.27
N GLU A 171 10.41 26.69 5.31
CA GLU A 171 10.37 26.07 3.99
C GLU A 171 10.54 27.14 2.91
N PRO A 172 11.23 26.83 1.80
CA PRO A 172 11.37 27.75 0.68
C PRO A 172 10.02 27.96 -0.01
N ASN A 173 9.63 29.22 -0.18
CA ASN A 173 8.42 29.56 -0.94
C ASN A 173 8.71 29.47 -2.44
N LEU A 174 8.43 28.29 -3.03
CA LEU A 174 8.71 28.01 -4.43
C LEU A 174 7.92 28.91 -5.41
N VAL A 175 6.79 29.49 -5.00
CA VAL A 175 5.98 30.37 -5.84
C VAL A 175 6.68 31.72 -6.00
N GLU A 176 7.04 32.35 -4.89
CA GLU A 176 7.78 33.62 -4.89
C GLU A 176 9.17 33.48 -5.52
N ILE A 177 9.83 32.35 -5.27
CA ILE A 177 11.11 32.02 -5.90
C ILE A 177 10.99 31.95 -7.43
N LYS A 178 9.95 31.27 -7.95
CA LYS A 178 9.69 31.20 -9.41
C LYS A 178 9.35 32.57 -10.00
N ALA A 179 8.64 33.43 -9.26
CA ALA A 179 8.36 34.80 -9.69
C ALA A 179 9.64 35.63 -9.75
N ALA A 180 10.46 35.60 -8.69
CA ALA A 180 11.75 36.30 -8.64
C ALA A 180 12.71 35.84 -9.75
N LEU A 181 12.76 34.54 -10.06
CA LEU A 181 13.54 33.98 -11.17
C LEU A 181 13.08 34.51 -12.54
N ARG A 182 11.77 34.77 -12.73
CA ARG A 182 11.23 35.40 -13.96
C ARG A 182 11.59 36.88 -14.07
N ASP A 183 11.70 37.58 -12.94
CA ASP A 183 12.08 38.99 -12.85
C ASP A 183 13.61 39.23 -12.95
N GLY A 184 14.40 38.18 -13.23
CA GLY A 184 15.84 38.27 -13.42
C GLY A 184 16.67 38.11 -12.15
N PHE A 185 16.09 37.62 -11.06
CA PHE A 185 16.82 37.33 -9.82
C PHE A 185 17.53 35.98 -9.90
N GLU A 186 18.85 35.99 -9.84
CA GLU A 186 19.67 34.78 -9.86
C GLU A 186 19.91 34.24 -8.44
N ILE A 187 19.42 33.03 -8.18
CA ILE A 187 19.69 32.29 -6.94
C ILE A 187 20.69 31.17 -7.26
N LYS A 188 21.90 31.26 -6.68
CA LYS A 188 23.02 30.30 -6.92
C LYS A 188 22.69 28.83 -6.65
N ALA A 189 21.60 28.54 -5.93
CA ALA A 189 21.18 27.20 -5.55
C ALA A 189 20.11 26.60 -6.49
N ILE A 190 19.68 27.30 -7.54
CA ILE A 190 18.62 26.85 -8.45
C ILE A 190 19.18 26.76 -9.86
N THR A 191 19.11 25.57 -10.45
CA THR A 191 19.36 25.34 -11.88
C THR A 191 18.03 25.37 -12.60
N LEU A 192 17.88 26.25 -13.58
CA LEU A 192 16.69 26.29 -14.44
C LEU A 192 16.90 25.31 -15.59
N GLU A 193 16.23 24.17 -15.54
CA GLU A 193 16.14 23.22 -16.65
C GLU A 193 14.82 23.44 -17.38
N GLU A 194 14.88 23.71 -18.68
CA GLU A 194 13.70 23.81 -19.53
C GLU A 194 13.18 22.38 -19.78
N GLN A 195 11.98 22.09 -19.27
CA GLN A 195 11.30 20.82 -19.49
C GLN A 195 10.47 20.91 -20.77
N GLU A 196 10.38 19.80 -21.50
CA GLU A 196 9.52 19.70 -22.67
C GLU A 196 8.04 19.88 -22.28
N ASP A 197 7.26 20.41 -23.22
CA ASP A 197 5.82 20.60 -23.04
C ASP A 197 5.13 19.27 -22.68
N SER A 198 4.24 19.31 -21.68
CA SER A 198 3.46 18.14 -21.30
C SER A 198 2.33 17.88 -22.31
N PHE A 199 2.32 16.71 -22.93
CA PHE A 199 1.19 16.26 -23.74
C PHE A 199 0.13 15.57 -22.87
N THR A 200 -1.15 15.86 -23.07
CA THR A 200 -2.27 15.25 -22.33
C THR A 200 -3.42 14.93 -23.29
N VAL A 201 -4.03 13.75 -23.11
CA VAL A 201 -5.22 13.32 -23.85
C VAL A 201 -6.40 13.31 -22.88
N SER A 202 -7.34 14.23 -23.06
CA SER A 202 -8.59 14.26 -22.30
C SER A 202 -9.66 13.47 -23.06
N LEU A 203 -10.28 12.50 -22.38
CA LEU A 203 -11.45 11.79 -22.91
C LEU A 203 -12.71 12.57 -22.51
N ASN A 204 -13.57 12.87 -23.49
CA ASN A 204 -14.90 13.40 -23.20
C ASN A 204 -15.80 12.26 -22.72
N ASP A 205 -16.74 12.54 -21.83
CA ASP A 205 -17.76 11.57 -21.39
C ASP A 205 -18.62 11.09 -22.56
#